data_AF-A0A075MSS0-F1
#
_entry.id   AF-A0A075MSS0-F1
#
_cell.length_a   1.000
_cell.length_b   1.000
_cell.length_c   1.000
_cell.angle_alpha   90.00
_cell.angle_beta   90.00
_cell.angle_gamma   90.00
#
_symmetry.space_group_name_H-M   'P 1'
#
loop_
_entity.id
_entity.type
_entity.pdbx_description
1 polymer ?
#
loop_
_entity_poly.entity_id
_entity_poly.type
_entity_poly.pdbx_seq_one_letter_code
_entity_poly.pdbx_strand_id
1 'polypeptide(L)' 'MFSVKKLGKNGMWGTVSLIDENGSFRGEARFETREDAEKYLVKFKNRMKKPVDLKVFNDSEAEEPKKKDKKK' A
#
# COMPACT_ATOMS: atom_id res chain seq x y z
N MET A 1 -6.38 0.08 -9.63
CA MET A 1 -5.21 -0.61 -9.07
C MET A 1 -5.24 -0.51 -7.56
N PHE A 2 -4.81 -1.55 -6.86
CA PHE A 2 -4.79 -1.65 -5.41
C PHE A 2 -3.35 -1.61 -4.89
N SER A 3 -3.07 -0.74 -3.93
CA SER A 3 -1.74 -0.54 -3.36
C SER A 3 -1.74 -0.96 -1.90
N VAL A 4 -0.79 -1.80 -1.50
CA VAL A 4 -0.57 -2.11 -0.08
C VAL A 4 0.27 -1.00 0.54
N LYS A 5 -0.27 -0.32 1.55
CA LYS A 5 0.44 0.75 2.27
C LYS A 5 0.59 0.37 3.75
N LYS A 6 1.71 0.80 4.35
CA LYS A 6 1.98 0.69 5.79
C LYS A 6 1.90 2.06 6.45
N LEU A 7 1.43 2.12 7.68
CA LEU A 7 1.49 3.31 8.51
C LEU A 7 2.92 3.46 9.06
N GLY A 8 3.58 4.55 8.70
CA GLY A 8 4.86 4.93 9.26
C GLY A 8 4.71 5.51 10.67
N LYS A 9 5.84 5.63 11.38
CA LYS A 9 5.89 6.25 12.72
C LYS A 9 5.37 7.69 12.76
N ASN A 10 5.37 8.38 11.62
CA ASN A 10 4.90 9.75 11.49
C ASN A 10 3.39 9.84 11.19
N GLY A 11 2.65 8.72 11.28
CA GLY A 11 1.21 8.69 10.97
C GLY A 11 0.87 8.79 9.47
N MET A 12 1.87 8.66 8.59
CA MET A 12 1.68 8.70 7.14
C MET A 12 1.64 7.29 6.55
N TRP A 13 0.69 7.04 5.66
CA TRP A 13 0.59 5.80 4.88
C TRP A 13 1.57 5.84 3.70
N GLY A 14 2.57 4.95 3.71
CA GLY A 14 3.53 4.79 2.62
C GLY A 14 3.35 3.44 1.92
N THR A 15 3.43 3.41 0.59
CA THR A 15 3.39 2.17 -0.18
C THR A 15 4.53 1.25 0.23
N VAL A 16 4.23 -0.04 0.44
CA VAL A 16 5.27 -1.02 0.76
C VAL A 16 5.93 -1.54 -0.50
N SER A 17 7.17 -1.97 -0.35
CA SER A 17 7.92 -2.63 -1.41
C SER A 17 7.36 -4.01 -1.71
N LEU A 18 7.16 -4.33 -2.98
CA LEU A 18 6.90 -5.68 -3.45
C LEU A 18 8.21 -6.47 -3.38
N ILE A 19 8.28 -7.38 -2.43
CA ILE A 19 9.37 -8.32 -2.25
C ILE A 19 8.88 -9.70 -2.63
N ASP A 20 9.59 -10.33 -3.57
CA ASP A 20 9.33 -11.70 -4.03
C ASP A 20 9.81 -12.74 -2.98
N GLU A 21 9.51 -14.02 -3.23
CA GLU A 21 9.88 -15.12 -2.31
C GLU A 21 11.39 -15.24 -2.14
N ASN A 22 12.15 -14.88 -3.19
CA ASN A 22 13.62 -14.80 -3.18
C ASN A 22 14.18 -13.60 -2.40
N GLY A 23 13.33 -12.73 -1.84
CA GLY A 23 13.78 -11.50 -1.18
C GLY A 23 14.16 -10.37 -2.13
N SER A 24 14.00 -10.56 -3.44
CA SER A 24 14.28 -9.54 -4.44
C SER A 24 13.19 -8.46 -4.47
N PHE A 25 13.63 -7.21 -4.52
CA PHE A 25 12.76 -6.06 -4.73
C PHE A 25 12.23 -6.06 -6.17
N ARG A 26 10.90 -6.09 -6.32
CA ARG A 26 10.20 -6.03 -7.62
C ARG A 26 9.52 -4.68 -7.88
N GLY A 27 9.50 -3.76 -6.91
CA GLY A 27 8.89 -2.44 -7.07
C GLY A 27 7.97 -2.08 -5.91
N GLU A 28 6.93 -1.31 -6.19
CA GLU A 28 5.84 -1.03 -5.26
C GLU A 28 4.82 -2.17 -5.24
N ALA A 29 4.25 -2.47 -4.07
CA ALA A 29 3.23 -3.49 -3.89
C ALA A 29 1.86 -3.02 -4.41
N ARG A 30 1.76 -2.92 -5.75
CA ARG A 30 0.55 -2.60 -6.49
C ARG A 30 0.04 -3.83 -7.23
N PHE A 31 -1.26 -4.06 -7.15
CA PHE A 31 -1.94 -5.21 -7.71
C PHE A 31 -3.16 -4.75 -8.49
N GLU A 32 -3.56 -5.53 -9.49
CA GLU A 32 -4.75 -5.22 -10.29
C GLU A 32 -6.03 -5.54 -9.52
N THR A 33 -6.02 -6.61 -8.72
CA THR A 33 -7.15 -7.05 -7.91
C THR A 33 -6.94 -6.73 -6.43
N ARG A 34 -8.07 -6.55 -5.73
CA ARG A 34 -8.07 -6.38 -4.27
C ARG A 34 -7.60 -7.66 -3.57
N GLU A 35 -8.02 -8.82 -4.07
CA GLU A 35 -7.68 -10.13 -3.50
C GLU A 35 -6.18 -10.38 -3.50
N ASP A 36 -5.47 -10.04 -4.58
CA ASP A 36 -4.01 -10.17 -4.66
C ASP A 36 -3.31 -9.23 -3.67
N ALA A 37 -3.80 -7.99 -3.54
CA ALA A 37 -3.29 -7.04 -2.56
C ALA A 37 -3.51 -7.51 -1.11
N GLU A 38 -4.68 -8.07 -0.79
CA GLU A 38 -4.99 -8.61 0.54
C GLU A 38 -4.15 -9.85 0.85
N LYS A 39 -3.98 -10.77 -0.12
CA LYS A 39 -3.06 -11.91 0.00
C LYS A 39 -1.63 -11.45 0.29
N TYR A 40 -1.15 -10.45 -0.45
CA TYR A 40 0.19 -9.91 -0.25
C TYR A 40 0.33 -9.22 1.11
N LEU A 41 -0.69 -8.47 1.54
CA LEU A 41 -0.73 -7.83 2.86
C LEU A 41 -0.55 -8.85 3.97
N VAL A 42 -1.26 -9.99 3.93
CA VAL A 42 -1.13 -11.06 4.93
C VAL A 42 0.27 -11.67 4.89
N LYS A 43 0.82 -11.96 3.71
CA LYS A 43 2.20 -12.46 3.57
C LYS A 43 3.22 -11.48 4.15
N PHE A 44 3.08 -10.19 3.83
CA PHE A 44 3.97 -9.13 4.31
C PHE A 44 3.86 -8.95 5.83
N LYS A 45 2.65 -9.03 6.38
CA LYS A 45 2.38 -8.99 7.82
C LYS A 45 3.05 -10.16 8.55
N ASN A 46 2.97 -11.37 8.00
CA ASN A 46 3.63 -12.55 8.57
C ASN A 46 5.16 -12.48 8.48
N ARG A 47 5.69 -11.87 7.41
CA ARG A 47 7.14 -11.66 7.24
C ARG A 47 7.69 -10.59 8.20
N MET A 48 6.86 -9.61 8.55
CA MET A 48 7.21 -8.55 9.49
C MET A 48 7.15 -9.07 10.93
N LYS A 49 8.29 -9.08 11.64
CA LYS A 49 8.34 -9.44 13.07
C LYS A 49 7.70 -8.40 14.00
N LYS A 50 7.22 -7.26 13.47
CA LYS A 50 6.67 -6.16 14.25
C LYS A 50 5.22 -5.90 13.85
N PRO A 51 4.34 -5.56 14.79
CA PRO A 51 2.99 -5.10 14.46
C PRO A 51 3.13 -3.80 13.66
N VAL A 52 2.69 -3.86 12.42
CA VAL A 52 2.60 -2.71 11.52
C VAL A 52 1.17 -2.60 11.04
N ASP A 53 0.63 -1.40 11.08
CA ASP A 53 -0.66 -1.12 10.47
C ASP A 53 -0.49 -1.16 8.95
N LEU A 54 -1.09 -2.16 8.34
CA LEU A 54 -1.10 -2.38 6.90
C LEU A 54 -2.54 -2.28 6.43
N LYS A 55 -2.75 -1.60 5.31
CA LYS A 55 -4.06 -1.48 4.69
C LYS A 55 -3.93 -1.49 3.17
N VAL A 56 -4.90 -2.11 2.51
CA VAL A 56 -5.04 -2.03 1.06
C VAL A 56 -5.78 -0.74 0.73
N PHE A 57 -5.19 0.05 -0.16
CA PHE A 57 -5.79 1.24 -0.70
C PHE A 57 -6.18 1.00 -2.15
N ASN A 58 -7.38 1.40 -2.53
CA ASN A 58 -7.76 1.44 -3.93
C ASN A 58 -7.22 2.74 -4.53
N ASP A 59 -6.12 2.66 -5.28
CA ASP A 59 -5.54 3.81 -5.97
C ASP A 59 -6.48 4.29 -7.11
N SER A 60 -7.40 3.45 -7.60
CA SER A 60 -8.43 3.87 -8.55
C SER A 60 -9.57 4.69 -7.93
N GLU A 61 -9.76 4.65 -6.60
CA GLU A 61 -10.68 5.54 -5.89
C GLU A 61 -9.99 6.82 -5.37
N ALA A 62 -8.65 6.87 -5.41
CA ALA A 62 -7.88 8.00 -4.93
C ALA A 62 -7.77 9.17 -5.94
N GLU A 63 -8.47 9.11 -7.07
CA GLU A 63 -8.90 10.31 -7.79
C GLU A 63 -10.13 10.95 -7.10
N GLU A 64 -10.02 11.24 -5.81
CA GLU A 64 -10.67 12.44 -5.31
C GLU A 64 -9.75 13.60 -5.69
N PRO A 65 -10.08 14.40 -6.72
CA PRO A 65 -9.32 15.60 -6.98
C PRO A 65 -9.38 16.42 -5.71
N LYS A 66 -8.23 16.68 -5.08
CA LYS A 66 -8.12 17.81 -4.18
C LYS A 66 -8.44 19.04 -5.02
N LYS A 67 -9.73 19.41 -5.05
CA LYS A 67 -10.21 20.77 -5.30
C LYS A 67 -9.46 21.68 -4.34
N LYS A 68 -8.26 22.10 -4.71
CA LYS A 68 -7.78 23.42 -4.32
C LYS A 68 -8.41 24.39 -5.31
N ASP A 69 -9.68 24.65 -5.04
CA ASP A 69 -10.34 25.89 -5.40
C ASP A 69 -9.49 27.00 -4.79
N LYS A 70 -8.53 27.52 -5.57
CA LYS A 70 -7.82 28.74 -5.19
C LYS A 70 -8.57 29.91 -5.80
N LYS A 71 -9.69 30.21 -5.14
CA LYS A 71 -10.40 31.48 -5.17
C LYS A 71 -9.41 32.63 -4.97
N LYS A 72 -9.23 33.49 -5.97
CA LYS A 72 -9.50 34.94 -5.95
C LYS A 72 -8.90 35.62 -7.18
#